data_AF-X1GNS8-F1
#
_entry.id   AF-X1GNS8-F1
#
_cell.length_a   1.000
_cell.length_b   1.000
_cell.length_c   1.000
_cell.angle_alpha   90.00
_cell.angle_beta   90.00
_cell.angle_gamma   90.00
#
_symmetry.space_group_name_H-M   'P 1'
#
loop_
_entity.id
_entity.type
_entity.pdbx_description
1 polymer ?
#
loop_
_entity_poly.entity_id
_entity_poly.type
_entity_poly.pdbx_seq_one_letter_code
_entity_poly.pdbx_strand_id
1 'polypeptide(L)' 'MNIMELPVGDYVSVKAPMFSFMRLDKADPILGVEMASTGEIGIIADDFPDALIKALEATE' A
#
# COMPACT_ATOMS: atom_id res chain seq x y z
N MET A 1 22.79 2.69 -11.34
CA MET A 1 22.07 1.51 -10.83
C MET A 1 21.23 0.95 -11.96
N ASN A 2 21.60 -0.22 -12.46
CA ASN A 2 20.81 -0.94 -13.47
C ASN A 2 19.70 -1.71 -12.74
N ILE A 3 18.44 -1.60 -13.18
CA ILE A 3 17.31 -2.25 -12.50
C ILE A 3 17.47 -3.78 -12.47
N MET A 4 18.26 -4.31 -13.42
CA MET A 4 18.53 -5.73 -13.61
C MET A 4 19.48 -6.33 -12.56
N GLU A 5 20.11 -5.50 -11.72
CA GLU A 5 21.06 -5.94 -10.68
C GLU A 5 20.45 -5.93 -9.26
N LEU A 6 19.14 -5.67 -9.13
CA LEU A 6 18.49 -5.71 -7.83
C LEU A 6 18.46 -7.15 -7.30
N PRO A 7 18.78 -7.37 -6.02
CA PRO A 7 18.73 -8.71 -5.43
C PRO A 7 17.29 -9.21 -5.47
N VAL A 8 17.03 -10.24 -6.29
CA VAL A 8 15.77 -10.97 -6.28
C VAL A 8 15.83 -11.90 -5.08
N GLY A 9 15.39 -11.42 -3.92
CA GLY A 9 15.29 -12.21 -2.69
C GLY A 9 13.92 -12.84 -2.52
N ASP A 10 13.84 -13.82 -1.62
CA ASP A 10 12.59 -14.44 -1.17
C ASP A 10 11.87 -13.52 -0.19
N TYR A 11 11.32 -12.42 -0.67
CA TYR A 11 10.53 -11.49 0.12
C TYR A 11 9.20 -11.18 -0.56
N VAL A 12 8.20 -10.86 0.25
CA VAL A 12 6.88 -10.44 -0.20
C VAL A 12 6.74 -8.94 0.00
N SER A 13 6.38 -8.23 -1.07
CA SER A 13 6.05 -6.81 -1.01
C SER A 13 4.55 -6.58 -1.12
N VAL A 14 3.98 -5.78 -0.23
CA VAL A 14 2.58 -5.34 -0.26
C VAL A 14 2.53 -3.83 -0.43
N LYS A 15 1.71 -3.37 -1.37
CA LYS A 15 1.36 -1.96 -1.56
C LYS A 15 -0.08 -1.75 -1.09
N ALA A 16 -0.30 -0.82 -0.18
CA ALA A 16 -1.64 -0.45 0.29
C ALA A 16 -1.91 1.05 0.07
N PRO A 17 -3.09 1.42 -0.45
CA PRO A 17 -3.49 2.81 -0.61
C PRO A 17 -3.89 3.44 0.73
N MET A 18 -3.58 4.72 0.93
CA MET A 18 -4.02 5.50 2.08
C MET A 18 -5.15 6.45 1.65
N PHE A 19 -6.24 6.47 2.42
CA PHE A 19 -7.40 7.33 2.14
C PHE A 19 -7.64 8.32 3.27
N SER A 20 -8.13 9.52 2.95
CA SER A 20 -8.41 10.57 3.93
C SER A 20 -9.89 10.97 3.95
N PHE A 21 -10.79 9.98 3.87
CA PHE A 21 -12.24 10.20 3.78
C PHE A 21 -12.80 11.00 4.96
N MET A 22 -12.26 10.84 6.16
CA MET A 22 -12.71 11.62 7.34
C MET A 22 -12.31 13.11 7.30
N ARG A 23 -11.38 13.50 6.43
CA ARG A 23 -10.91 14.90 6.32
C ARG A 23 -11.50 15.65 5.14
N LEU A 24 -12.19 14.95 4.23
CA LEU A 24 -12.74 15.51 3.00
C LEU A 24 -14.27 15.39 3.04
N ASP A 25 -14.93 16.50 3.40
CA ASP A 25 -16.38 16.57 3.43
C ASP A 25 -16.94 16.24 2.03
N LYS A 26 -17.87 15.27 1.96
CA LYS A 26 -18.46 14.69 0.73
C LYS A 26 -17.58 13.76 -0.11
N ALA A 27 -16.44 13.27 0.41
CA ALA A 27 -15.70 12.23 -0.29
C ALA A 27 -16.50 10.92 -0.33
N ASP A 28 -16.70 10.37 -1.53
CA ASP A 28 -17.37 9.08 -1.73
C ASP A 28 -16.39 7.93 -1.42
N PRO A 29 -16.70 7.04 -0.46
CA PRO A 29 -15.83 5.90 -0.14
C PRO A 29 -15.87 4.77 -1.20
N ILE A 30 -16.72 4.88 -2.22
CA ILE A 30 -16.79 3.89 -3.31
C ILE A 30 -15.56 4.04 -4.22
N LEU A 31 -14.80 2.95 -4.34
CA LEU A 31 -13.66 2.89 -5.24
C LEU A 31 -14.11 2.84 -6.69
N GLY A 32 -13.51 3.70 -7.52
CA GLY A 32 -13.73 3.75 -8.96
C GLY A 32 -12.42 3.62 -9.73
N VAL A 33 -12.48 3.93 -11.02
CA VAL A 33 -11.29 4.05 -11.88
C VAL A 33 -10.48 5.32 -11.57
N GLU A 34 -11.15 6.34 -11.01
CA GLU A 34 -10.52 7.57 -10.54
C GLU A 34 -9.79 7.32 -9.22
N MET A 35 -8.59 7.87 -9.12
CA MET A 35 -7.76 7.72 -7.94
C MET A 35 -8.34 8.54 -6.78
N ALA A 36 -8.82 7.85 -5.74
CA ALA A 36 -9.35 8.45 -4.52
C ALA A 36 -8.36 8.45 -3.35
N SER A 37 -7.24 7.71 -3.46
CA SER A 37 -6.22 7.66 -2.41
C SER A 37 -5.40 8.95 -2.39
N THR A 38 -4.98 9.36 -1.20
CA THR A 38 -4.13 10.55 -0.98
C THR A 38 -2.65 10.17 -0.83
N GLY A 39 -2.36 8.88 -0.71
CA GLY A 39 -1.02 8.34 -0.62
C GLY A 39 -1.01 6.82 -0.71
N GLU A 40 0.15 6.25 -0.45
CA GLU A 40 0.40 4.81 -0.47
C GLU A 40 1.52 4.44 0.50
N ILE A 41 1.47 3.21 0.99
CA ILE A 41 2.56 2.60 1.74
C ILE A 41 3.03 1.33 1.05
N GLY A 42 4.35 1.10 1.09
CA GLY A 42 4.98 -0.13 0.65
C GLY A 42 5.63 -0.84 1.82
N ILE A 43 5.25 -2.10 2.04
CA ILE A 43 5.81 -2.98 3.06
C ILE A 43 6.57 -4.11 2.36
N ILE A 44 7.71 -4.50 2.92
CA ILE A 44 8.48 -5.68 2.51
C ILE A 44 8.64 -6.55 3.74
N ALA A 45 8.30 -7.83 3.63
CA ALA A 45 8.47 -8.83 4.68
C ALA A 45 8.86 -10.19 4.09
N ASP A 46 9.16 -11.15 4.95
CA ASP A 46 9.57 -12.50 4.53
C ASP A 46 8.38 -13.36 4.06
N ASP A 47 7.15 -13.06 4.50
CA ASP A 47 5.93 -13.75 4.08
C ASP A 47 4.74 -12.80 3.87
N PHE A 48 3.72 -13.30 3.16
CA PHE A 48 2.53 -12.52 2.80
C PHE A 48 1.67 -12.13 4.00
N PRO A 49 1.35 -13.03 4.96
CA PRO A 49 0.60 -12.64 6.16
C PRO A 49 1.24 -11.49 6.96
N ASP A 50 2.55 -11.54 7.18
CA ASP A 50 3.29 -10.50 7.91
C ASP A 50 3.29 -9.17 7.13
N ALA A 51 3.57 -9.22 5.82
CA ALA A 51 3.50 -8.03 4.97
C ALA A 51 2.09 -7.40 4.95
N LEU A 52 1.04 -8.22 4.92
CA LEU A 52 -0.35 -7.76 4.85
C LEU A 52 -0.79 -7.12 6.17
N ILE A 53 -0.52 -7.74 7.32
CA ILE A 53 -0.90 -7.20 8.63
C ILE A 53 -0.21 -5.85 8.86
N LYS A 54 1.11 -5.77 8.62
CA LYS A 54 1.85 -4.52 8.72
C LYS A 54 1.32 -3.42 7.80
N ALA A 55 0.89 -3.79 6.59
CA ALA A 55 0.30 -2.84 5.65
C ALA A 55 -1.05 -2.31 6.14
N LEU A 56 -1.91 -3.18 6.68
CA LEU A 56 -3.21 -2.79 7.22
C LEU A 56 -3.07 -1.87 8.44
N GLU A 57 -2.21 -2.23 9.40
CA GLU A 57 -1.93 -1.42 10.60
C GLU A 57 -1.37 -0.04 10.25
N ALA A 58 -0.55 0.05 9.20
CA ALA A 58 0.04 1.32 8.79
C ALA A 58 -0.89 2.19 7.93
N THR A 59 -2.00 1.64 7.42
CA THR A 59 -3.03 2.39 6.68
C THR A 59 -4.19 2.91 7.53
N GLU A 60 -4.25 2.52 8.81
CA GLU A 60 -5.19 3.06 9.80
C GLU A 60 -4.83 4.51 10.19
#